data_AF-A0A1F2QIH4-F1
#
_entry.id   AF-A0A1F2QIH4-F1
#
_cell.length_a   1.000
_cell.length_b   1.000
_cell.length_c   1.000
_cell.angle_alpha   90.00
_cell.angle_beta   90.00
_cell.angle_gamma   90.00
#
_symmetry.space_group_name_H-M   'P 1'
#
loop_
_entity.id
_entity.type
_entity.pdbx_description
1 polymer ?
#
loop_
_entity_poly.entity_id
_entity_poly.type
_entity_poly.pdbx_seq_one_letter_code
_entity_poly.pdbx_strand_id
1 'polypeptide(L)'
;MIAGFFLIFILFFVAIYAFIAVCVMKIAQKTNTDNAWWAWIPILNIILLLNIARKPVWWIILFFVPLVNIVIAFLVWIGVAEARGKGAIWGIITALIPIIGLPYLAFSD
;
A
#
# COMPACT_ATOMS: atom_id res chain seq x y z
N MET A 1 -3.09 -12.99 33.06
CA MET A 1 -4.13 -12.26 32.32
C MET A 1 -3.54 -11.21 31.37
N ILE A 2 -2.66 -10.31 31.83
CA ILE A 2 -2.05 -9.25 30.98
C ILE A 2 -1.22 -9.82 29.80
N ALA A 3 -0.40 -10.85 30.02
CA ALA A 3 0.40 -11.47 28.97
C ALA A 3 -0.42 -12.12 27.83
N GLY A 4 -1.59 -12.69 28.16
CA GLY A 4 -2.48 -13.28 27.14
C GLY A 4 -3.11 -12.22 26.24
N PHE A 5 -3.54 -11.09 26.82
CA PHE A 5 -4.06 -9.96 26.05
C PHE A 5 -2.99 -9.34 25.14
N PHE A 6 -1.76 -9.20 25.65
CA PHE A 6 -0.62 -8.70 24.87
C PHE A 6 -0.30 -9.60 23.67
N LEU A 7 -0.34 -10.92 23.84
CA LEU A 7 -0.11 -11.88 22.75
C LEU A 7 -1.19 -11.78 21.66
N ILE A 8 -2.47 -11.73 22.05
CA ILE A 8 -3.59 -11.59 21.10
C ILE A 8 -3.45 -10.29 20.30
N PHE A 9 -3.07 -9.19 20.97
CA PHE A 9 -2.84 -7.91 20.33
C PHE A 9 -1.71 -8.01 19.28
N ILE A 10 -0.56 -8.58 19.62
CA ILE A 10 0.55 -8.77 18.66
C ILE A 10 0.10 -9.57 17.45
N LEU A 11 -0.56 -10.72 17.66
CA LEU A 11 -1.01 -11.58 16.57
C LEU A 11 -1.99 -10.86 15.63
N PHE A 12 -2.87 -10.05 16.19
CA PHE A 12 -3.81 -9.23 15.41
C PHE A 12 -3.08 -8.21 14.52
N PHE A 13 -2.11 -7.47 15.05
CA PHE A 13 -1.32 -6.52 14.25
C PHE A 13 -0.48 -7.20 13.18
N VAL A 14 0.13 -8.34 13.49
CA VAL A 14 0.88 -9.14 12.51
C VAL A 14 -0.03 -9.63 11.39
N ALA A 15 -1.24 -10.10 11.71
CA ALA A 15 -2.21 -10.53 10.70
C ALA A 15 -2.64 -9.38 9.78
N ILE A 16 -2.92 -8.20 10.33
CA ILE A 16 -3.24 -7.00 9.54
C ILE A 16 -2.07 -6.61 8.63
N TYR A 17 -0.85 -6.59 9.18
CA TYR A 17 0.33 -6.23 8.42
C TYR A 17 0.57 -7.20 7.26
N ALA A 18 0.52 -8.51 7.53
CA ALA A 18 0.66 -9.53 6.51
C ALA A 18 -0.43 -9.41 5.42
N PHE A 19 -1.67 -9.12 5.82
CA PHE A 19 -2.76 -8.90 4.87
C PHE A 19 -2.49 -7.70 3.94
N ILE A 20 -2.06 -6.56 4.48
CA ILE A 20 -1.70 -5.37 3.69
C ILE A 20 -0.54 -5.68 2.73
N ALA A 21 0.51 -6.35 3.22
CA ALA A 21 1.66 -6.73 2.41
C ALA A 21 1.25 -7.66 1.25
N VAL A 22 0.39 -8.65 1.50
CA VAL A 22 -0.17 -9.53 0.47
C VAL A 22 -0.98 -8.73 -0.56
N CYS A 23 -1.80 -7.77 -0.13
CA CYS A 23 -2.56 -6.92 -1.05
C CYS A 23 -1.63 -6.13 -1.98
N VAL A 24 -0.62 -5.44 -1.44
CA VAL A 24 0.35 -4.68 -2.25
C VAL A 24 1.16 -5.60 -3.17
N MET A 25 1.57 -6.78 -2.69
CA MET A 25 2.25 -7.78 -3.50
C MET A 25 1.38 -8.26 -4.68
N LYS A 26 0.08 -8.49 -4.45
CA LYS A 26 -0.87 -8.84 -5.51
C LYS A 26 -1.06 -7.71 -6.52
N ILE A 27 -1.13 -6.47 -6.07
CA ILE A 27 -1.18 -5.30 -6.96
C ILE A 27 0.09 -5.24 -7.84
N ALA A 28 1.27 -5.43 -7.25
CA ALA A 28 2.54 -5.47 -7.99
C ALA A 28 2.53 -6.58 -9.06
N GLN A 29 2.09 -7.79 -8.71
CA GLN A 29 1.95 -8.91 -9.64
C GLN A 29 0.97 -8.59 -10.77
N LYS A 30 -0.22 -8.05 -10.46
CA LYS A 30 -1.24 -7.69 -11.47
C LYS A 30 -0.85 -6.50 -12.35
N THR A 31 0.15 -5.71 -11.95
CA THR A 31 0.69 -4.58 -12.73
C THR A 31 2.01 -4.91 -13.42
N ASN A 32 2.48 -6.16 -13.34
CA ASN A 32 3.79 -6.60 -13.83
C ASN A 32 4.95 -5.73 -13.32
N THR A 33 4.85 -5.27 -12.07
CA THR A 33 5.95 -4.55 -11.40
C THR A 33 6.92 -5.56 -10.78
N ASP A 34 8.21 -5.37 -11.05
CA ASP A 34 9.27 -6.22 -10.51
C ASP A 34 9.30 -6.20 -8.98
N ASN A 35 9.88 -7.25 -8.40
CA ASN A 35 10.12 -7.36 -6.96
C ASN A 35 8.87 -7.21 -6.09
N ALA A 36 7.76 -7.84 -6.46
CA ALA A 36 6.50 -7.81 -5.68
C ALA A 36 6.68 -8.15 -4.18
N TRP A 37 7.69 -8.94 -3.83
CA TRP A 37 8.05 -9.28 -2.44
C TRP A 37 8.51 -8.07 -1.61
N TRP A 38 8.92 -6.96 -2.23
CA TRP A 38 9.24 -5.69 -1.55
C TRP A 38 8.09 -5.16 -0.71
N ALA A 39 6.85 -5.61 -0.99
CA ALA A 39 5.68 -5.28 -0.19
C ALA A 39 5.83 -5.62 1.31
N TRP A 40 6.69 -6.58 1.66
CA TRP A 40 6.91 -7.06 3.04
C TRP A 40 7.96 -6.28 3.83
N ILE A 41 8.70 -5.36 3.19
CA ILE A 41 9.71 -4.54 3.86
C ILE A 41 9.24 -3.09 3.83
N PRO A 42 9.04 -2.40 4.97
CA PRO A 42 8.38 -1.10 5.00
C PRO A 42 8.97 -0.04 4.05
N ILE A 43 10.30 0.06 3.99
CA ILE A 43 10.97 1.03 3.11
C ILE A 43 10.85 0.62 1.63
N LEU A 44 11.03 -0.67 1.33
CA LEU A 44 10.91 -1.16 -0.04
C LEU A 44 9.46 -1.14 -0.52
N ASN A 45 8.47 -1.25 0.38
CA ASN A 45 7.05 -1.14 0.08
C ASN A 45 6.73 0.24 -0.53
N ILE A 46 7.31 1.32 0.01
CA ILE A 46 7.15 2.68 -0.54
C ILE A 46 7.73 2.75 -1.95
N ILE A 47 8.95 2.23 -2.15
CA ILE A 47 9.60 2.20 -3.48
C ILE A 47 8.77 1.38 -4.47
N LEU A 48 8.25 0.23 -4.04
CA LEU A 48 7.37 -0.61 -4.85
C LEU A 48 6.09 0.13 -5.25
N LEU A 49 5.43 0.83 -4.32
CA LEU A 49 4.25 1.64 -4.61
C LEU A 49 4.55 2.78 -5.59
N LEU A 50 5.70 3.45 -5.45
CA LEU A 50 6.15 4.47 -6.39
C LEU A 50 6.37 3.88 -7.80
N ASN A 51 6.98 2.71 -7.89
CA ASN A 51 7.19 2.01 -9.16
C ASN A 51 5.86 1.61 -9.81
N ILE A 52 4.92 1.03 -9.05
CA ILE A 52 3.57 0.69 -9.53
C ILE A 52 2.86 1.95 -10.05
N ALA A 53 2.92 3.05 -9.28
CA ALA A 53 2.31 4.33 -9.62
C ALA A 53 3.05 5.10 -10.74
N ARG A 54 4.16 4.55 -11.25
CA ARG A 54 5.05 5.20 -12.23
C ARG A 54 5.50 6.59 -11.78
N LYS A 55 5.75 6.76 -10.48
CA LYS A 55 6.28 7.98 -9.87
C LYS A 55 7.79 7.83 -9.63
N PRO A 56 8.56 8.92 -9.68
CA PRO A 56 9.99 8.82 -9.52
C PRO A 56 10.35 8.47 -8.07
N VAL A 57 11.34 7.59 -7.89
CA VAL A 57 11.74 7.04 -6.57
C VAL A 57 12.14 8.12 -5.56
N TRP A 58 12.60 9.29 -6.02
CA TRP A 58 12.95 10.41 -5.15
C TRP A 58 11.76 10.93 -4.32
N TRP A 59 10.51 10.64 -4.72
CA TRP A 59 9.31 10.96 -3.94
C TRP A 59 9.29 10.31 -2.56
N ILE A 60 10.14 9.30 -2.29
CA ILE A 60 10.32 8.75 -0.95
C ILE A 60 10.65 9.83 0.08
N ILE A 61 11.43 10.85 -0.30
CA ILE A 61 11.78 11.97 0.59
C ILE A 61 10.54 12.79 0.96
N LEU A 62 9.58 12.92 0.03
CA LEU A 62 8.36 13.70 0.24
C LEU A 62 7.42 13.04 1.26
N PHE A 63 7.51 11.73 1.47
CA PHE A 63 6.77 11.04 2.54
C PHE A 63 7.23 11.43 3.95
N PHE A 64 8.43 12.02 4.09
CA PHE A 64 8.95 12.51 5.37
C PHE A 64 8.64 13.99 5.63
N VAL A 65 8.11 14.71 4.63
CA VAL A 65 7.73 16.12 4.78
C VAL A 65 6.27 16.19 5.27
N PRO A 66 6.00 16.77 6.46
CA PRO A 66 4.64 16.89 6.97
C PRO A 66 3.71 17.62 6.00
N LEU A 67 2.44 17.23 5.96
CA LEU A 67 1.38 17.72 5.05
C LEU A 67 1.59 17.33 3.58
N VAL A 68 2.81 17.44 3.07
CA VAL A 68 3.18 16.98 1.71
C VAL A 68 3.01 15.47 1.60
N ASN A 69 3.38 14.72 2.65
CA ASN A 69 3.20 13.28 2.71
C ASN A 69 1.75 12.83 2.49
N ILE A 70 0.76 13.62 2.94
CA ILE A 70 -0.66 13.34 2.73
C ILE A 70 -0.99 13.45 1.24
N VAL A 71 -0.63 14.58 0.62
CA VAL A 71 -0.89 14.82 -0.81
C VAL A 71 -0.21 13.77 -1.68
N ILE A 72 1.04 13.44 -1.36
CA ILE A 72 1.81 12.43 -2.09
C ILE A 72 1.20 11.04 -1.92
N ALA A 73 0.71 10.68 -0.73
CA ALA A 73 0.01 9.42 -0.53
C ALA A 73 -1.22 9.30 -1.45
N PHE A 74 -2.03 10.36 -1.57
CA PHE A 74 -3.16 10.37 -2.52
C PHE A 74 -2.70 10.21 -3.97
N LEU A 75 -1.71 10.98 -4.40
CA LEU A 75 -1.21 10.90 -5.79
C LEU A 75 -0.61 9.55 -6.13
N VAL A 76 0.07 8.90 -5.19
CA VAL A 76 0.62 7.56 -5.36
C VAL A 76 -0.52 6.55 -5.46
N TRP A 77 -1.51 6.57 -4.56
CA TRP A 77 -2.64 5.63 -4.63
C TRP A 77 -3.51 5.81 -5.88
N ILE A 78 -3.68 7.05 -6.36
CA ILE A 78 -4.32 7.32 -7.66
C ILE A 78 -3.52 6.66 -8.79
N GLY A 79 -2.20 6.86 -8.82
CA GLY A 79 -1.34 6.21 -9.82
C GLY A 79 -1.37 4.68 -9.74
N VAL A 80 -1.46 4.11 -8.53
CA VAL A 80 -1.63 2.66 -8.33
C VAL A 80 -2.97 2.17 -8.88
N ALA A 81 -4.06 2.90 -8.63
CA ALA A 81 -5.38 2.56 -9.16
C ALA A 81 -5.40 2.63 -10.69
N GLU A 82 -4.82 3.68 -11.28
CA GLU A 82 -4.68 3.83 -12.72
C GLU A 82 -3.84 2.71 -13.34
N ALA A 83 -2.74 2.31 -12.70
CA ALA A 83 -1.91 1.18 -13.13
C ALA A 83 -2.67 -0.16 -13.11
N ARG A 84 -3.65 -0.31 -12.20
CA ARG A 84 -4.58 -1.44 -12.16
C ARG A 84 -5.75 -1.30 -13.15
N GLY A 85 -5.80 -0.25 -13.96
CA GLY A 85 -6.91 0.03 -14.88
C GLY A 85 -8.20 0.45 -14.16
N LYS A 86 -8.10 0.94 -12.91
CA LYS A 86 -9.22 1.39 -12.09
C LYS A 86 -9.25 2.93 -12.07
N GLY A 87 -10.45 3.49 -11.92
CA GLY A 87 -10.62 4.94 -11.86
C GLY A 87 -9.95 5.57 -10.64
N ALA A 88 -9.58 6.86 -10.74
CA ALA A 88 -8.90 7.62 -9.69
C ALA A 88 -9.63 7.60 -8.33
N ILE A 89 -10.96 7.47 -8.34
CA ILE A 89 -11.76 7.34 -7.12
C ILE A 89 -11.32 6.15 -6.25
N TRP A 90 -10.89 5.05 -6.87
CA TRP A 90 -10.38 3.89 -6.13
C TRP A 90 -9.04 4.17 -5.47
N GLY A 91 -8.21 5.03 -6.06
CA GLY A 91 -6.99 5.53 -5.40
C GLY A 91 -7.30 6.39 -4.19
N ILE A 92 -8.27 7.31 -4.33
CA ILE A 92 -8.73 8.18 -3.24
C ILE A 92 -9.35 7.35 -2.10
N ILE A 93 -10.21 6.38 -2.43
CA ILE A 93 -10.81 5.44 -1.46
C ILE A 93 -9.71 4.65 -0.76
N THR A 94 -8.68 4.20 -1.47
CA THR A 94 -7.58 3.44 -0.84
C THR A 94 -6.75 4.29 0.11
N ALA A 95 -6.51 5.56 -0.23
CA ALA A 95 -5.79 6.49 0.63
C ALA A 95 -6.57 6.85 1.92
N LEU A 96 -7.90 6.98 1.85
CA LEU A 96 -8.76 7.33 2.99
C LEU A 96 -9.21 6.11 3.81
N ILE A 97 -9.57 5.02 3.12
CA ILE A 97 -10.19 3.83 3.67
C ILE A 97 -9.44 2.60 3.11
N PRO A 98 -8.21 2.36 3.57
CA PRO A 98 -7.35 1.29 3.05
C PRO A 98 -7.99 -0.09 3.20
N ILE A 99 -8.79 -0.31 4.24
CA ILE A 99 -9.48 -1.59 4.50
C ILE A 99 -10.38 -2.01 3.34
N ILE A 100 -10.96 -1.05 2.61
CA ILE A 100 -11.85 -1.33 1.47
C ILE A 100 -11.08 -1.22 0.15
N GLY A 101 -10.28 -0.16 -0.01
CA GLY A 101 -9.61 0.14 -1.27
C GLY A 101 -8.49 -0.86 -1.62
N LEU A 102 -7.64 -1.24 -0.65
CA LEU A 102 -6.52 -2.16 -0.90
C LEU A 102 -7.00 -3.54 -1.41
N PRO A 103 -7.95 -4.22 -0.75
CA PRO A 103 -8.42 -5.52 -1.22
C PRO A 103 -9.11 -5.41 -2.57
N TYR A 104 -9.86 -4.34 -2.81
CA TYR A 104 -10.47 -4.11 -4.11
C TYR A 104 -9.42 -4.00 -5.21
N LEU A 105 -8.40 -3.15 -5.05
CA LEU A 105 -7.32 -2.99 -6.03
C LEU A 105 -6.49 -4.28 -6.21
N ALA A 106 -6.32 -5.05 -5.14
CA ALA A 106 -5.54 -6.29 -5.14
C ALA A 106 -6.25 -7.47 -5.83
N PHE A 107 -7.53 -7.67 -5.53
CA PHE A 107 -8.25 -8.89 -5.90
C PHE A 107 -9.25 -8.70 -7.04
N SER A 108 -9.81 -7.50 -7.25
CA SER A 108 -10.67 -7.26 -8.43
C SER A 108 -9.86 -7.41 -9.71
N ASP A 109 -10.52 -7.84 -10.80
CA ASP A 109 -9.91 -7.99 -12.11
C ASP A 109 -9.89 -6.67 -12.87
#